data_AF-A0A5P3AUE0-F1
#
_entry.id   AF-A0A5P3AUE0-F1
#
_cell.length_a   1.000
_cell.length_b   1.000
_cell.length_c   1.000
_cell.angle_alpha   90.00
_cell.angle_beta   90.00
_cell.angle_gamma   90.00
#
_symmetry.space_group_name_H-M   'P 1'
#
loop_
_entity.id
_entity.type
_entity.pdbx_description
1 polymer ?
#
loop_
_entity_poly.entity_id
_entity_poly.type
_entity_poly.pdbx_seq_one_letter_code
_entity_poly.pdbx_strand_id
1 'polypeptide(L)'
;MKQQDLNRMAIFLGHKLPIPQEEHIADTINKIEAILQKKKINKFVNASAKEGYTKALEILKNNDVTFNRYDELKTIQSKSIAAITVDYLRGKCAQEILCNIPLK
;
A
#
# COMPACT_ATOMS: atom_id res chain seq x y z
N MET A 1 -11.31 -16.44 -14.87
CA MET A 1 -10.10 -16.32 -14.03
C MET A 1 -10.12 -14.96 -13.37
N LYS A 2 -9.94 -14.83 -12.05
CA LYS A 2 -10.06 -13.54 -11.36
C LYS A 2 -8.77 -12.73 -11.54
N GLN A 3 -8.83 -11.40 -11.47
CA GLN A 3 -7.64 -10.53 -11.54
C GLN A 3 -6.57 -10.92 -10.51
N GLN A 4 -7.01 -11.44 -9.35
CA GLN A 4 -6.15 -11.97 -8.31
C GLN A 4 -5.31 -13.18 -8.77
N ASP A 5 -5.88 -14.05 -9.61
CA ASP A 5 -5.19 -15.24 -10.11
C ASP A 5 -4.13 -14.84 -11.16
N LEU A 6 -4.45 -13.84 -11.99
CA LEU A 6 -3.51 -13.23 -12.94
C LEU A 6 -2.32 -12.57 -12.23
N ASN A 7 -2.58 -11.80 -11.17
CA ASN A 7 -1.53 -11.15 -10.38
C ASN A 7 -0.61 -12.20 -9.72
N ARG A 8 -1.18 -13.30 -9.20
CA ARG A 8 -0.41 -14.41 -8.62
C ARG A 8 0.46 -15.12 -9.66
N MET A 9 -0.06 -15.35 -10.86
CA MET A 9 0.71 -15.97 -11.96
C MET A 9 1.83 -15.05 -12.46
N ALA A 10 1.60 -13.75 -12.58
CA ALA A 10 2.63 -12.79 -12.99
C ALA A 10 3.81 -12.75 -12.01
N ILE A 11 3.51 -12.74 -10.70
CA ILE A 11 4.53 -12.81 -9.64
C ILE A 11 5.31 -14.14 -9.73
N PHE A 12 4.61 -15.27 -9.91
CA PHE A 12 5.23 -16.59 -10.00
C PHE A 12 6.17 -16.72 -11.22
N LEU A 13 5.82 -16.10 -12.34
CA LEU A 13 6.62 -16.10 -13.57
C LEU A 13 7.75 -15.05 -13.57
N GLY A 14 7.93 -14.29 -12.48
CA GLY A 14 8.96 -13.26 -12.38
C GLY A 14 8.69 -12.02 -13.25
N HIS A 15 7.47 -11.86 -13.75
CA HIS A 15 7.07 -10.71 -14.54
C HIS A 15 6.67 -9.56 -13.61
N LYS A 16 7.06 -8.32 -13.96
CA LYS A 16 6.57 -7.12 -13.27
C LYS A 16 5.06 -7.04 -13.43
N LEU A 17 4.36 -6.69 -12.35
CA LEU A 17 2.93 -6.39 -12.42
C LEU A 17 2.74 -5.13 -13.28
N PRO A 18 1.58 -5.00 -13.94
CA PRO A 18 1.28 -3.77 -14.65
C PRO A 18 1.34 -2.58 -13.69
N ILE A 19 1.92 -1.47 -14.15
CA ILE A 19 1.87 -0.20 -13.42
C ILE A 19 0.39 0.17 -13.24
N PRO A 20 -0.06 0.49 -12.03
CA PRO A 20 -1.47 0.76 -11.77
C PRO A 20 -1.92 2.01 -12.52
N GLN A 21 -3.08 1.90 -13.19
CA GLN A 21 -3.75 3.05 -13.80
C GLN A 21 -4.50 3.87 -12.76
N GLU A 22 -4.94 5.08 -13.11
CA GLU A 22 -5.65 5.99 -12.20
C GLU A 22 -6.85 5.33 -11.50
N GLU A 23 -7.62 4.51 -12.22
CA GLU A 23 -8.75 3.76 -11.65
C GLU A 23 -8.31 2.79 -10.53
N HIS A 24 -7.16 2.14 -10.70
CA HIS A 24 -6.60 1.21 -9.71
C HIS A 24 -6.02 1.96 -8.51
N ILE A 25 -5.42 3.13 -8.74
CA ILE A 25 -4.93 4.01 -7.68
C ILE A 25 -6.12 4.53 -6.86
N ALA A 26 -7.20 4.98 -7.50
CA ALA A 26 -8.42 5.43 -6.84
C ALA A 26 -9.07 4.32 -6.00
N ASP A 27 -9.19 3.11 -6.55
CA ASP A 27 -9.67 1.94 -5.80
C ASP A 27 -8.77 1.62 -4.58
N THR A 28 -7.44 1.73 -4.75
CA THR A 28 -6.48 1.54 -3.64
C THR A 28 -6.66 2.59 -2.54
N ILE A 29 -6.85 3.86 -2.92
CA ILE A 29 -7.14 4.95 -1.98
C ILE A 29 -8.40 4.63 -1.18
N ASN A 30 -9.49 4.25 -1.85
CA ASN A 30 -10.76 3.90 -1.19
C ASN A 30 -10.59 2.72 -0.21
N LYS A 31 -9.82 1.70 -0.59
CA LYS A 31 -9.51 0.56 0.29
C LYS A 31 -8.72 0.98 1.53
N ILE A 32 -7.71 1.83 1.38
CA ILE A 32 -6.92 2.32 2.51
C ILE A 32 -7.74 3.24 3.42
N GLU A 33 -8.56 4.12 2.86
CA GLU A 33 -9.49 4.95 3.63
C GLU A 33 -10.46 4.08 4.43
N ALA A 34 -11.02 3.02 3.83
CA ALA A 34 -11.85 2.05 4.53
C ALA A 34 -11.09 1.31 5.65
N ILE A 35 -9.80 1.01 5.49
CA ILE A 35 -8.96 0.43 6.56
C ILE A 35 -8.83 1.42 7.73
N LEU A 36 -8.57 2.71 7.45
CA LEU A 36 -8.40 3.76 8.46
C LEU A 36 -9.67 4.01 9.29
N GLN A 37 -10.86 3.73 8.74
CA GLN A 37 -12.13 3.82 9.46
C GLN A 37 -12.37 2.63 10.41
N LYS A 38 -11.63 1.51 10.28
CA LYS A 38 -11.87 0.32 11.12
C LYS A 38 -11.41 0.56 12.56
N LYS A 39 -12.21 0.13 13.54
CA LYS A 39 -11.87 0.21 14.97
C LYS A 39 -10.52 -0.43 15.32
N LYS A 40 -10.12 -1.51 14.61
CA LYS A 40 -8.88 -2.24 14.88
C LYS A 40 -7.63 -1.38 14.68
N ILE A 41 -7.58 -0.58 13.61
CA ILE A 41 -6.38 0.23 13.32
C ILE A 41 -6.26 1.45 14.23
N ASN A 42 -7.37 1.88 14.82
CA ASN A 42 -7.40 2.99 15.78
C ASN A 42 -6.94 2.59 17.19
N LYS A 43 -6.60 1.31 17.44
CA LYS A 43 -5.94 0.91 18.68
C LYS A 43 -4.51 1.46 18.74
N PHE A 44 -4.06 1.87 19.92
CA PHE A 44 -2.71 2.39 20.14
C PHE A 44 -1.59 1.45 19.65
N VAL A 45 -1.77 0.13 19.82
CA VAL A 45 -0.83 -0.89 19.34
C VAL A 45 -0.61 -0.89 17.82
N ASN A 46 -1.54 -0.26 17.07
CA ASN A 46 -1.50 -0.14 15.61
C ASN A 46 -1.22 1.31 15.16
N ALA A 47 -0.80 2.21 16.06
CA ALA A 47 -0.49 3.60 15.72
C ALA A 47 0.55 3.71 14.60
N SER A 48 1.56 2.84 14.60
CA SER A 48 2.57 2.74 13.53
C SER A 48 1.97 2.35 12.18
N ALA A 49 1.05 1.38 12.15
CA ALA A 49 0.35 1.02 10.93
C ALA A 49 -0.52 2.18 10.43
N LYS A 50 -1.23 2.85 11.35
CA LYS A 50 -2.06 4.02 11.04
C LYS A 50 -1.24 5.16 10.43
N GLU A 51 -0.08 5.48 11.00
CA GLU A 51 0.88 6.45 10.44
C GLU A 51 1.30 6.05 9.02
N GLY A 52 1.69 4.79 8.83
CA GLY A 52 2.10 4.27 7.51
C GLY A 52 1.00 4.38 6.45
N TYR A 53 -0.24 3.98 6.78
CA TYR A 53 -1.37 4.10 5.85
C TYR A 53 -1.77 5.56 5.57
N THR A 54 -1.62 6.45 6.56
CA THR A 54 -1.84 7.88 6.35
C THR A 54 -0.84 8.44 5.34
N LYS A 55 0.44 8.08 5.47
CA LYS A 55 1.47 8.45 4.50
C LYS A 55 1.26 7.78 3.14
N ALA A 56 0.78 6.53 3.11
CA ALA A 56 0.43 5.84 1.87
C ALA A 56 -0.64 6.60 1.07
N LEU A 57 -1.65 7.18 1.73
CA LEU A 57 -2.64 8.03 1.06
C LEU A 57 -2.02 9.27 0.44
N GLU A 58 -1.08 9.92 1.13
CA GLU A 58 -0.35 11.08 0.58
C GLU A 58 0.44 10.70 -0.67
N ILE A 59 1.19 9.58 -0.63
CA ILE A 59 1.98 9.07 -1.75
C ILE A 59 1.08 8.74 -2.94
N LEU A 60 -0.04 8.03 -2.72
CA LEU A 60 -0.98 7.65 -3.78
C LEU A 60 -1.67 8.86 -4.41
N LYS A 61 -2.15 9.82 -3.60
CA LYS A 61 -2.83 11.03 -4.08
C LYS A 61 -1.90 11.92 -4.91
N ASN A 62 -0.61 11.95 -4.57
CA ASN A 62 0.40 12.70 -5.31
C ASN A 62 1.05 11.90 -6.45
N ASN A 63 0.72 10.60 -6.58
CA ASN A 63 1.42 9.66 -7.46
C ASN A 63 2.96 9.72 -7.30
N ASP A 64 3.44 9.86 -6.06
CA ASP A 64 4.86 10.10 -5.75
C ASP A 64 5.69 8.81 -5.84
N VAL A 65 6.03 8.42 -7.08
CA VAL A 65 6.90 7.25 -7.36
C VAL A 65 8.34 7.43 -6.92
N THR A 66 8.74 8.63 -6.48
CA THR A 66 10.12 8.98 -6.06
C THR A 66 10.27 9.16 -4.56
N PHE A 67 9.22 8.90 -3.79
CA PHE A 67 9.19 9.14 -2.35
C PHE A 67 10.44 8.56 -1.65
N ASN A 68 11.18 9.44 -0.99
CA ASN A 68 12.42 9.14 -0.27
C ASN A 68 12.45 9.69 1.17
N ARG A 69 11.40 10.41 1.59
CA ARG A 69 11.27 11.06 2.91
C ARG A 69 10.89 10.06 4.01
N TYR A 70 11.53 8.89 4.02
CA TYR A 70 11.25 7.81 4.98
C TYR A 70 11.70 8.16 6.41
N ASP A 71 12.59 9.13 6.55
CA ASP A 71 13.04 9.70 7.82
C ASP A 71 11.91 10.44 8.57
N GLU A 72 10.88 10.92 7.89
CA GLU A 72 9.67 11.49 8.50
C GLU A 72 8.87 10.47 9.34
N LEU A 73 9.04 9.17 9.05
CA LEU A 73 8.29 8.08 9.67
C LEU A 73 9.08 7.49 10.83
N LYS A 74 8.46 7.35 11.99
CA LYS A 74 9.19 6.96 13.21
C LYS A 74 9.52 5.48 13.29
N THR A 75 8.70 4.63 12.68
CA THR A 75 8.77 3.18 12.91
C THR A 75 9.11 2.42 11.65
N ILE A 76 9.76 1.26 11.80
CA ILE A 76 10.05 0.37 10.67
C ILE A 76 8.74 -0.01 9.96
N GLN A 77 7.67 -0.28 10.71
CA GLN A 77 6.38 -0.65 10.13
C GLN A 77 5.80 0.46 9.25
N SER A 78 5.80 1.73 9.71
CA SER A 78 5.31 2.84 8.88
C SER A 78 6.17 3.03 7.63
N LYS A 79 7.50 2.96 7.76
CA LYS A 79 8.44 3.00 6.62
C LYS A 79 8.18 1.89 5.60
N SER A 80 7.95 0.66 6.06
CA SER A 80 7.64 -0.47 5.21
C SER A 80 6.34 -0.27 4.42
N ILE A 81 5.28 0.26 5.06
CA ILE A 81 4.01 0.56 4.37
C ILE A 81 4.22 1.61 3.27
N ALA A 82 4.97 2.67 3.55
CA ALA A 82 5.31 3.69 2.56
C ALA A 82 6.12 3.10 1.38
N ALA A 83 7.12 2.26 1.67
CA ALA A 83 7.92 1.61 0.63
C ALA A 83 7.08 0.66 -0.24
N ILE A 84 6.19 -0.14 0.37
CA ILE A 84 5.25 -1.01 -0.34
C ILE A 84 4.33 -0.18 -1.26
N THR A 85 3.92 1.01 -0.81
CA THR A 85 3.08 1.92 -1.62
C THR A 85 3.82 2.39 -2.87
N VAL A 86 5.10 2.77 -2.74
CA VAL A 86 5.94 3.15 -3.89
C VAL A 86 6.16 1.96 -4.82
N ASP A 87 6.40 0.76 -4.28
CA ASP A 87 6.55 -0.45 -5.08
C ASP A 87 5.26 -0.83 -5.81
N TYR A 88 4.10 -0.59 -5.21
CA TYR A 88 2.80 -0.73 -5.88
C TYR A 88 2.68 0.21 -7.07
N LEU A 89 2.97 1.51 -6.90
CA LEU A 89 2.95 2.49 -7.99
C LEU A 89 3.93 2.15 -9.11
N ARG A 90 5.00 1.42 -8.81
CA ARG A 90 6.02 0.97 -9.79
C ARG A 90 5.70 -0.39 -10.43
N GLY A 91 4.54 -1.00 -10.14
CA GLY A 91 4.19 -2.34 -10.62
C GLY A 91 5.09 -3.45 -10.06
N LYS A 92 5.74 -3.22 -8.91
CA LYS A 92 6.58 -4.21 -8.22
C LYS A 92 5.83 -4.94 -7.11
N CYS A 93 4.71 -4.37 -6.66
CA CYS A 93 3.90 -4.94 -5.60
C CYS A 93 2.43 -4.99 -6.00
N ALA A 94 1.71 -6.02 -5.57
CA ALA A 94 0.28 -6.14 -5.81
C ALA A 94 -0.51 -5.34 -4.77
N GLN A 95 -1.68 -4.82 -5.15
CA GLN A 95 -2.55 -4.03 -4.27
C GLN A 95 -2.90 -4.78 -2.98
N GLU A 96 -3.07 -6.09 -3.07
CA GLU A 96 -3.44 -6.95 -1.96
C GLU A 96 -2.38 -7.00 -0.87
N ILE A 97 -1.10 -6.85 -1.22
CA ILE A 97 -0.01 -6.80 -0.25
C ILE A 97 -0.10 -5.52 0.58
N LEU A 98 -0.34 -4.38 -0.09
CA LEU A 98 -0.52 -3.09 0.58
C LEU A 98 -1.77 -3.07 1.47
N CYS A 99 -2.89 -3.62 0.99
CA CYS A 99 -4.18 -3.52 1.68
C CYS A 99 -4.40 -4.56 2.79
N ASN A 100 -3.60 -5.62 2.86
CA ASN A 100 -3.79 -6.71 3.82
C ASN A 100 -2.63 -6.85 4.84
N ILE A 101 -1.94 -5.75 5.14
CA ILE A 101 -0.87 -5.75 6.14
C ILE A 101 -1.47 -6.09 7.52
N PRO A 102 -0.95 -7.12 8.22
CA PRO A 102 -1.51 -7.56 9.49
C PRO A 102 -1.54 -6.46 10.56
N LEU A 103 -2.69 -6.33 11.21
CA LEU A 103 -2.89 -5.45 12.37
C LEU A 103 -2.92 -6.29 13.65
N LYS A 104 -2.36 -5.75 14.74
CA LYS A 104 -2.37 -6.35 16.08
C LYS A 104 -3.72 -6.19 16.77
#